data_AF-A0A160LIT2-F1
#
_entry.id   AF-A0A160LIT2-F1
#
_cell.length_a   1.000
_cell.length_b   1.000
_cell.length_c   1.000
_cell.angle_alpha   90.00
_cell.angle_beta   90.00
_cell.angle_gamma   90.00
#
_symmetry.space_group_name_H-M   'P 1'
#
loop_
_entity.id
_entity.type
_entity.pdbx_description
1 polymer ?
#
loop_
_entity_poly.entity_id
_entity_poly.type
_entity_poly.pdbx_seq_one_letter_code
_entity_poly.pdbx_strand_id
1 'polypeptide(L)'
;MQLVTKKKLLTVVDNDGYWKGVFAPCKIRKTYVNDNHPSCTEVLIQKIKYTNGEIKTLVKTVRNPYGKELELEEFIENFIFHNCNEEDGINIKYWQLA
;
A
#
# COMPACT_ATOMS: atom_id res chain seq x y z
N MET A 1 12.14 -6.92 -3.80
CA MET A 1 10.67 -6.81 -3.80
C MET A 1 10.01 -8.10 -4.28
N GLN A 2 8.96 -8.53 -3.59
CA GLN A 2 8.13 -9.71 -3.89
C GLN A 2 6.68 -9.28 -4.16
N LEU A 3 6.06 -9.79 -5.23
CA LEU A 3 4.62 -9.55 -5.48
C LEU A 3 3.80 -10.39 -4.49
N VAL A 4 2.87 -9.75 -3.79
CA VAL A 4 1.98 -10.39 -2.82
C VAL A 4 0.52 -10.03 -3.06
N THR A 5 -0.39 -10.82 -2.50
CA THR A 5 -1.83 -10.51 -2.49
C THR A 5 -2.16 -9.61 -1.30
N LYS A 6 -3.27 -8.88 -1.37
CA LYS A 6 -3.82 -8.13 -0.22
C LYS A 6 -4.02 -9.03 1.00
N LYS A 7 -4.47 -10.28 0.80
CA LYS A 7 -4.61 -11.27 1.88
C LYS A 7 -3.27 -11.55 2.55
N LYS A 8 -2.21 -11.81 1.78
CA LYS A 8 -0.87 -12.08 2.33
C LYS A 8 -0.32 -10.88 3.08
N LEU A 9 -0.51 -9.67 2.54
CA LEU A 9 -0.17 -8.41 3.20
C LEU A 9 -0.86 -8.30 4.56
N LEU A 10 -2.18 -8.49 4.62
CA LEU A 10 -2.94 -8.42 5.88
C LEU A 10 -2.48 -9.48 6.89
N THR A 11 -2.19 -10.71 6.45
CA THR A 11 -1.61 -11.74 7.31
C THR A 11 -0.25 -11.33 7.90
N VAL A 12 0.59 -10.63 7.13
CA VAL A 12 1.87 -10.10 7.63
C VAL A 12 1.63 -9.01 8.67
N VAL A 13 0.70 -8.07 8.41
CA VAL A 13 0.33 -7.05 9.40
C VAL A 13 -0.19 -7.67 10.70
N ASP A 14 -0.97 -8.75 10.60
CA ASP A 14 -1.51 -9.46 11.76
C ASP A 14 -0.45 -10.16 12.60
N ASN A 15 0.59 -10.72 11.95
CA ASN A 15 1.63 -11.49 12.62
C ASN A 15 2.78 -10.60 13.12
N ASP A 16 3.21 -9.65 12.29
CA ASP A 16 4.45 -8.89 12.46
C ASP A 16 4.17 -7.43 12.91
N GLY A 17 2.90 -7.05 13.00
CA GLY A 17 2.43 -5.72 13.42
C GLY A 17 2.44 -4.67 12.31
N TYR A 18 3.22 -4.88 11.24
CA TYR A 18 3.28 -3.97 10.10
C TYR A 18 3.62 -4.70 8.79
N TRP A 19 3.35 -4.03 7.67
CA TRP A 19 3.80 -4.41 6.35
C TRP A 19 4.38 -3.19 5.64
N LYS A 20 5.52 -3.35 4.99
CA LYS A 20 6.16 -2.29 4.21
C LYS A 20 6.28 -2.72 2.75
N GLY A 21 5.89 -1.84 1.83
CA GLY A 21 5.91 -2.17 0.42
C GLY A 21 5.47 -1.04 -0.49
N VAL A 22 5.20 -1.37 -1.74
CA VAL A 22 4.84 -0.41 -2.78
C VAL A 22 3.51 -0.82 -3.40
N PHE A 23 2.60 0.14 -3.52
CA PHE A 23 1.38 0.01 -4.31
C PHE A 23 1.68 0.52 -5.71
N ALA A 24 1.33 -0.26 -6.72
CA ALA A 24 1.54 0.09 -8.13
C ALA A 24 0.35 -0.35 -8.97
N PRO A 25 0.00 0.39 -10.04
CA PRO A 25 -0.97 -0.07 -11.03
C PRO A 25 -0.57 -1.42 -11.64
N CYS A 26 -1.55 -2.22 -12.05
CA CYS A 26 -1.32 -3.64 -12.33
C CYS A 26 -0.52 -3.94 -13.60
N LYS A 27 -0.39 -3.01 -14.56
CA LYS A 27 0.47 -3.18 -15.74
C LYS A 27 1.91 -2.71 -15.50
N ILE A 28 2.18 -1.98 -14.41
CA ILE A 28 3.55 -1.59 -14.04
C ILE A 28 4.40 -2.83 -13.73
N ARG A 29 5.54 -2.93 -14.42
CA ARG A 29 6.52 -4.01 -14.27
C ARG A 29 7.43 -3.76 -13.08
N LYS A 30 7.96 -4.84 -12.49
CA LYS A 30 8.86 -4.80 -11.33
C LYS A 30 10.04 -3.84 -11.48
N THR A 31 10.63 -3.76 -12.68
CA THR A 31 11.76 -2.84 -12.97
C THR A 31 11.37 -1.40 -12.67
N TYR A 32 10.22 -0.94 -13.16
CA TYR A 32 9.72 0.42 -12.93
C TYR A 32 9.30 0.68 -11.48
N VAL A 33 8.89 -0.36 -10.75
CA VAL A 33 8.64 -0.24 -9.30
C VAL A 33 9.95 0.04 -8.56
N ASN A 34 11.03 -0.67 -8.89
CA ASN A 34 12.35 -0.44 -8.30
C ASN A 34 12.90 0.96 -8.66
N ASP A 35 12.58 1.45 -9.85
CA ASP A 35 12.99 2.77 -10.35
C ASP A 35 12.08 3.91 -9.85
N ASN A 36 11.18 3.65 -8.89
CA ASN A 36 10.33 4.66 -8.27
C ASN A 36 9.39 5.40 -9.26
N HIS A 37 8.81 4.67 -10.22
CA HIS A 37 7.84 5.21 -11.19
C HIS A 37 6.79 6.14 -10.53
N PRO A 38 6.40 7.27 -11.14
CA PRO A 38 5.51 8.26 -10.52
C PRO A 38 4.18 7.69 -10.00
N SER A 39 3.58 6.75 -10.72
CA SER A 39 2.32 6.07 -10.32
C SER A 39 2.50 5.05 -9.19
N CYS A 40 3.71 4.85 -8.65
CA CYS A 40 4.00 3.94 -7.54
C CYS A 40 4.10 4.71 -6.21
N THR A 41 3.51 4.15 -5.15
CA THR A 41 3.54 4.75 -3.82
C THR A 41 4.10 3.76 -2.80
N GLU A 42 5.21 4.11 -2.18
CA GLU A 42 5.77 3.36 -1.04
C GLU A 42 4.95 3.66 0.22
N VAL A 43 4.55 2.61 0.93
CA VAL A 43 3.68 2.66 2.08
C VAL A 43 4.17 1.76 3.22
N LEU A 44 3.83 2.19 4.43
CA LEU A 44 3.83 1.39 5.65
C LEU A 44 2.37 1.17 6.05
N ILE A 45 1.99 -0.08 6.28
CA ILE A 45 0.67 -0.47 6.73
C ILE A 45 0.79 -1.07 8.12
N GLN A 46 -0.03 -0.62 9.06
CA GLN A 46 0.02 -1.06 10.44
C GLN A 46 -1.38 -1.15 11.04
N LYS A 47 -1.54 -2.01 12.04
CA LYS A 47 -2.76 -2.04 12.86
C LYS A 47 -2.59 -1.19 14.10
N ILE A 48 -3.49 -0.24 14.31
CA ILE A 48 -3.52 0.60 15.51
C ILE A 48 -4.76 0.25 16.31
N LYS A 49 -4.55 -0.05 17.60
CA LYS A 49 -5.62 -0.21 18.59
C LYS A 49 -5.81 1.12 19.33
N TYR A 50 -6.98 1.70 19.19
CA TYR A 50 -7.35 2.95 19.85
C TYR A 50 -7.84 2.68 21.28
N THR A 51 -7.88 3.75 22.09
CA THR A 51 -8.29 3.70 23.50
C THR A 51 -9.75 3.29 23.68
N ASN A 52 -10.60 3.52 22.68
CA ASN A 52 -11.99 3.05 22.63
C ASN A 52 -12.12 1.55 22.28
N GLY A 53 -11.01 0.83 22.07
CA GLY A 53 -10.99 -0.57 21.68
C GLY A 53 -11.10 -0.83 20.18
N GLU A 54 -11.33 0.21 19.37
CA GLU A 54 -11.38 0.10 17.91
C GLU A 54 -10.01 -0.26 17.34
N ILE A 55 -9.98 -1.15 16.36
CA ILE A 55 -8.75 -1.56 15.66
C ILE A 55 -8.88 -1.13 14.21
N LYS A 56 -7.99 -0.25 13.75
CA LYS A 56 -7.92 0.18 12.35
C LYS A 56 -6.63 -0.27 11.70
N THR A 57 -6.72 -0.58 10.41
CA THR A 57 -5.55 -0.82 9.56
C THR A 57 -5.26 0.45 8.79
N LEU A 58 -4.17 1.11 9.13
CA LEU A 58 -3.83 2.43 8.60
C LEU A 58 -2.65 2.33 7.63
N VAL A 59 -2.63 3.24 6.66
CA VAL A 59 -1.60 3.39 5.65
C VAL A 59 -0.90 4.72 5.85
N LYS A 60 0.43 4.66 5.95
CA LYS A 60 1.32 5.82 6.00
C LYS A 60 2.21 5.81 4.75
N THR A 61 2.21 6.90 3.99
CA THR A 61 3.08 7.04 2.81
C THR A 61 4.49 7.45 3.23
N VAL A 62 5.51 6.80 2.67
CA VAL A 62 6.90 7.04 3.09
C VAL A 62 7.41 8.42 2.65
N ARG A 63 6.89 8.95 1.54
CA ARG A 63 7.24 10.29 1.02
C ARG A 63 6.61 11.45 1.80
N ASN A 64 5.68 11.17 2.72
CA ASN A 64 5.08 12.20 3.58
C ASN A 64 4.97 11.69 5.03
N PRO A 65 6.07 11.76 5.82
CA PRO A 65 6.10 11.24 7.19
C PRO A 65 5.17 11.96 8.16
N TYR A 66 4.68 13.15 7.81
CA TYR A 66 3.66 13.93 8.52
C TYR A 66 2.29 13.92 7.81
N GLY A 67 2.15 13.11 6.77
CA GLY A 67 0.92 12.97 6.02
C GLY A 67 -0.17 12.32 6.87
N LYS A 68 -1.43 12.65 6.55
CA LYS A 68 -2.60 12.03 7.16
C LYS A 68 -2.54 10.51 6.93
N GLU A 69 -2.63 9.75 8.01
CA GLU A 69 -2.85 8.31 7.93
C GLU A 69 -4.28 8.06 7.44
N LEU A 70 -4.43 7.15 6.48
CA LEU A 70 -5.73 6.78 5.92
C LEU A 70 -6.04 5.32 6.26
N GLU A 71 -7.30 4.98 6.41
CA GLU A 71 -7.71 3.58 6.49
C GLU A 71 -7.37 2.86 5.18
N LEU A 72 -7.02 1.57 5.24
CA LEU A 72 -6.53 0.82 4.09
C LEU A 72 -7.47 0.86 2.88
N GLU A 73 -8.78 0.71 3.09
CA GLU A 73 -9.75 0.74 1.99
C GLU A 73 -9.86 2.13 1.38
N GLU A 74 -9.94 3.19 2.21
CA GLU A 74 -9.95 4.58 1.75
C GLU A 74 -8.68 4.91 0.95
N PHE A 75 -7.52 4.43 1.41
CA PHE A 75 -6.26 4.58 0.68
C PHE A 75 -6.29 3.86 -0.66
N ILE A 76 -6.80 2.63 -0.71
CA ILE A 76 -6.91 1.83 -1.95
C ILE A 76 -7.79 2.53 -2.99
N GLU A 77 -8.96 3.01 -2.58
CA GLU A 77 -9.89 3.73 -3.46
C GLU A 77 -9.25 5.00 -4.00
N ASN A 78 -8.65 5.81 -3.12
CA ASN A 78 -7.91 7.01 -3.52
C ASN A 78 -6.74 6.67 -4.44
N PHE A 79 -5.99 5.60 -4.17
CA PHE A 79 -4.88 5.19 -5.02
C PHE A 79 -5.36 4.84 -6.43
N ILE A 80 -6.41 4.03 -6.55
CA ILE A 80 -7.01 3.65 -7.83
C ILE A 80 -7.44 4.90 -8.59
N PHE A 81 -8.20 5.79 -7.95
CA PHE A 81 -8.73 6.99 -8.60
C PHE A 81 -7.63 7.90 -9.16
N HIS A 82 -6.53 8.09 -8.43
CA HIS A 82 -5.49 9.05 -8.81
C HIS A 82 -4.35 8.45 -9.64
N ASN A 83 -4.08 7.14 -9.55
CA ASN A 83 -2.87 6.53 -10.12
C ASN A 83 -3.15 5.39 -11.10
N CYS A 84 -4.36 4.86 -11.15
CA CYS A 84 -4.71 3.75 -12.05
C CYS A 84 -5.51 4.27 -13.24
N ASN A 85 -5.13 3.85 -14.45
CA ASN A 85 -5.80 4.20 -15.71
C ASN A 85 -5.70 3.02 -16.70
N GLU A 86 -6.21 3.19 -17.92
CA GLU A 86 -6.19 2.12 -18.92
C GLU A 86 -4.77 1.72 -19.37
N GLU A 87 -3.81 2.65 -19.38
CA GLU A 87 -2.44 2.43 -19.83
C GLU A 87 -1.61 1.70 -18.76
N ASP A 88 -1.63 2.21 -17.52
CA ASP A 88 -0.86 1.71 -16.38
C ASP A 88 -1.56 0.56 -15.65
N GLY A 89 -2.87 0.39 -15.86
CA GLY A 89 -3.71 -0.65 -15.29
C GLY A 89 -4.71 -0.13 -14.27
N ILE A 90 -5.95 -0.62 -14.35
CA ILE A 90 -7.09 -0.17 -13.53
C ILE A 90 -7.14 -0.79 -12.12
N ASN A 91 -6.26 -1.76 -11.82
CA ASN A 91 -6.19 -2.49 -10.56
C ASN A 91 -4.82 -2.29 -9.90
N ILE A 92 -4.67 -2.69 -8.64
CA ILE A 92 -3.42 -2.56 -7.87
C ILE A 92 -2.65 -3.89 -7.79
N LYS A 93 -1.31 -3.79 -7.83
CA LYS A 93 -0.34 -4.79 -7.38
C LYS A 93 0.36 -4.32 -6.11
N TYR A 94 0.64 -5.26 -5.22
CA TYR A 94 1.31 -5.03 -3.94
C TYR A 94 2.71 -5.65 -3.96
N TRP A 95 3.74 -4.81 -3.88
CA TRP A 95 5.13 -5.25 -3.90
C TRP A 95 5.73 -5.11 -2.50
N GLN A 96 5.91 -6.22 -1.81
CA GLN A 96 6.52 -6.26 -0.47
C GLN A 96 8.02 -5.96 -0.58
N LEU A 97 8.51 -5.04 0.26
CA LEU A 97 9.94 -4.83 0.46
C LEU A 97 10.52 -6.04 1.21
N ALA A 98 11.71 -6.46 0.80
CA ALA A 98 12.42 -7.57 1.45
C ALA A 98 12.95 -7.16 2.81
#